data_AF-A0AAE3MCE8-F1
#
_entry.id   AF-A0AAE3MCE8-F1
#
_cell.length_a   1.000
_cell.length_b   1.000
_cell.length_c   1.000
_cell.angle_alpha   90.00
_cell.angle_beta   90.00
_cell.angle_gamma   90.00
#
_symmetry.space_group_name_H-M   'P 1'
#
loop_
_entity.id
_entity.type
_entity.pdbx_description
1 polymer ?
#
loop_
_entity_poly.entity_id
_entity_poly.type
_entity_poly.pdbx_seq_one_letter_code
_entity_poly.pdbx_strand_id
1 'polypeptide(L)'
;MEEKYKYVDLSYLEGIADGDKSIVKELVEIFLDQMPEFTDGFDESLKDKNWLKIAAIAHKAKSSVVSMGMNDLGNNDLKNLELLAKQLRVIELKRKDSVTEAQKDEIIVLEKNFEGYPEDRIKWVRANANLSELENLIEKFNDICEKAKEELDHVVSTY
;
A
#
# COMPACT_ATOMS: atom_id res chain seq x y z
N MET A 1 15.54 -24.24 14.04
CA MET A 1 14.35 -24.42 13.20
C MET A 1 13.97 -23.04 12.74
N GLU A 2 14.09 -22.74 11.46
CA GLU A 2 13.50 -21.52 10.89
C GLU A 2 11.99 -21.67 11.05
N GLU A 3 11.38 -20.87 11.91
CA GLU A 3 9.93 -20.76 11.95
C GLU A 3 9.50 -20.17 10.62
N LYS A 4 8.87 -21.00 9.79
CA LYS A 4 8.40 -20.59 8.48
C LYS A 4 7.09 -19.82 8.65
N TYR A 5 7.22 -18.51 8.76
CA TYR A 5 6.10 -17.58 8.67
C TYR A 5 5.43 -17.71 7.30
N LYS A 6 4.10 -17.55 7.27
CA LYS A 6 3.27 -17.69 6.07
C LYS A 6 3.06 -16.35 5.38
N TYR A 7 3.02 -15.25 6.12
CA TYR A 7 2.70 -13.92 5.60
C TYR A 7 3.92 -12.99 5.57
N VAL A 8 4.88 -13.16 6.48
CA VAL A 8 6.12 -12.36 6.50
C VAL A 8 7.36 -13.18 6.12
N ASP A 9 8.40 -12.47 5.66
CA ASP A 9 9.74 -13.01 5.46
C ASP A 9 10.76 -12.02 6.04
N LEU A 10 11.39 -12.43 7.15
CA LEU A 10 12.31 -11.58 7.90
C LEU A 10 13.76 -11.69 7.42
N SER A 11 14.05 -12.48 6.38
CA SER A 11 15.41 -12.67 5.86
C SER A 11 16.08 -11.34 5.50
N TYR A 12 15.30 -10.38 5.00
CA TYR A 12 15.79 -9.03 4.72
C TYR A 12 16.21 -8.29 6.01
N LEU A 13 15.37 -8.33 7.05
CA LEU A 13 15.65 -7.70 8.34
C LEU A 13 16.85 -8.35 9.03
N GLU A 14 16.90 -9.67 9.05
CA GLU A 14 18.02 -10.43 9.62
C GLU A 14 19.35 -10.09 8.91
N GLY A 15 19.30 -9.89 7.59
CA GLY A 15 20.46 -9.49 6.79
C GLY A 15 20.97 -8.07 7.11
N ILE A 16 20.08 -7.10 7.33
CA ILE A 16 20.50 -5.74 7.71
C ILE A 16 20.85 -5.60 9.19
N ALA A 17 20.31 -6.48 10.04
CA ALA A 17 20.63 -6.53 11.46
C ALA A 17 21.93 -7.29 11.77
N ASP A 18 22.56 -7.92 10.78
CA ASP A 18 23.77 -8.75 10.93
C ASP A 18 23.62 -9.81 12.04
N GLY A 19 22.41 -10.38 12.16
CA GLY A 19 22.05 -11.35 13.20
C GLY A 19 21.70 -10.77 14.58
N ASP A 20 21.70 -9.44 14.75
CA ASP A 20 21.25 -8.80 15.99
C ASP A 20 19.73 -8.82 16.12
N LYS A 21 19.24 -9.73 16.95
CA LYS A 21 17.80 -9.89 17.24
C LYS A 21 17.17 -8.64 17.85
N SER A 22 17.91 -7.83 18.59
CA SER A 22 17.36 -6.59 19.16
C SER A 22 17.01 -5.58 18.08
N ILE A 23 17.83 -5.48 17.03
CA ILE A 23 17.58 -4.63 15.87
C ILE A 23 16.38 -5.16 15.07
N VAL A 24 16.30 -6.47 14.83
CA VAL A 24 15.13 -7.06 14.14
C VAL A 24 13.85 -6.76 14.90
N LYS A 25 13.86 -6.92 16.23
CA LYS A 25 12.72 -6.62 17.09
C LYS A 25 12.30 -5.16 17.00
N GLU A 26 13.25 -4.22 17.11
CA GLU A 26 12.96 -2.78 16.99
C GLU A 26 12.33 -2.43 15.65
N LEU A 27 12.84 -2.99 14.55
CA LEU A 27 12.28 -2.76 13.20
C LEU A 27 10.88 -3.34 13.03
N VAL A 28 10.60 -4.49 13.66
CA VAL A 28 9.26 -5.08 13.69
C VAL A 28 8.31 -4.23 14.54
N GLU A 29 8.72 -3.77 15.71
CA GLU A 29 7.92 -2.89 16.58
C GLU A 29 7.56 -1.58 15.85
N ILE A 30 8.52 -0.96 15.16
CA ILE A 30 8.27 0.24 14.34
C ILE A 30 7.24 -0.04 13.24
N PHE A 31 7.32 -1.20 12.59
CA PHE A 31 6.34 -1.58 11.57
C PHE A 31 4.93 -1.73 12.20
N LEU A 32 4.82 -2.46 13.31
CA LEU A 32 3.55 -2.66 14.02
C LEU A 32 2.91 -1.35 14.47
N ASP A 33 3.71 -0.39 14.94
CA ASP A 33 3.25 0.95 15.34
C ASP A 33 2.74 1.79 14.14
N GLN A 34 3.27 1.54 12.94
CA GLN A 34 2.82 2.22 11.72
C GLN A 34 1.55 1.62 11.12
N MET A 35 1.26 0.34 11.36
CA MET A 35 0.13 -0.34 10.72
C MET A 35 -1.22 0.36 10.91
N PRO A 36 -1.60 0.81 12.13
CA PRO A 36 -2.87 1.51 12.33
C PRO A 36 -2.98 2.79 11.50
N GLU A 37 -1.87 3.51 11.28
CA GLU A 37 -1.85 4.70 10.43
C GLU A 37 -2.30 4.37 9.00
N PHE A 38 -1.93 3.19 8.50
CA PHE A 38 -2.28 2.76 7.15
C PHE A 38 -3.72 2.24 7.08
N THR A 39 -4.11 1.33 7.98
CA THR A 39 -5.44 0.71 7.96
C THR A 39 -6.53 1.76 8.20
N ASP A 40 -6.38 2.56 9.26
CA ASP A 40 -7.36 3.59 9.62
C ASP A 40 -7.33 4.72 8.59
N GLY A 41 -6.14 5.05 8.10
CA GLY A 41 -5.96 6.05 7.05
C GLY A 41 -6.68 5.68 5.76
N PHE A 42 -6.66 4.42 5.34
CA PHE A 42 -7.42 3.95 4.16
C PHE A 42 -8.92 4.06 4.41
N ASP A 43 -9.41 3.58 5.55
CA ASP A 43 -10.83 3.60 5.90
C ASP A 43 -11.41 5.02 5.94
N GLU A 44 -10.70 5.95 6.58
CA GLU A 44 -11.08 7.37 6.61
C GLU A 44 -11.09 7.98 5.21
N SER A 45 -10.01 7.76 4.45
CA SER A 45 -9.87 8.36 3.12
C SER A 45 -10.90 7.81 2.14
N LEU A 46 -11.30 6.56 2.29
CA LEU A 46 -12.36 5.93 1.50
C LEU A 46 -13.72 6.57 1.81
N LYS A 47 -14.05 6.77 3.09
CA LYS A 47 -15.27 7.48 3.52
C LYS A 47 -15.34 8.89 2.96
N ASP A 48 -14.21 9.60 2.96
CA ASP A 48 -14.09 10.97 2.46
C ASP A 48 -13.94 11.05 0.93
N LYS A 49 -13.82 9.90 0.24
CA LYS A 49 -13.47 9.82 -1.20
C LYS A 49 -12.20 10.61 -1.54
N ASN A 50 -11.25 10.64 -0.62
CA ASN A 50 -9.98 11.33 -0.80
C ASN A 50 -8.97 10.44 -1.53
N TRP A 51 -9.15 10.33 -2.84
CA TRP A 51 -8.34 9.48 -3.72
C TRP A 51 -6.83 9.77 -3.64
N LEU A 52 -6.44 11.04 -3.48
CA LEU A 52 -5.03 11.40 -3.38
C LEU A 52 -4.42 10.94 -2.04
N LYS A 53 -5.18 11.01 -0.94
CA LYS A 53 -4.75 10.49 0.37
C LYS A 53 -4.61 8.96 0.31
N ILE A 54 -5.55 8.23 -0.30
CA ILE A 54 -5.43 6.78 -0.54
C ILE A 54 -4.15 6.47 -1.33
N ALA A 55 -3.88 7.19 -2.41
CA ALA A 55 -2.67 6.98 -3.20
C ALA A 55 -1.39 7.24 -2.37
N ALA A 56 -1.37 8.28 -1.56
CA ALA A 56 -0.23 8.60 -0.70
C ALA A 56 0.01 7.53 0.38
N ILE A 57 -1.05 7.06 1.03
CA ILE A 57 -0.96 5.98 2.04
C ILE A 57 -0.46 4.70 1.39
N ALA A 58 -1.00 4.30 0.24
CA ALA A 58 -0.56 3.11 -0.48
C ALA A 58 0.92 3.17 -0.87
N HIS A 59 1.39 4.35 -1.30
CA HIS A 59 2.80 4.56 -1.61
C HIS A 59 3.69 4.41 -0.37
N LYS A 60 3.29 4.98 0.77
CA LYS A 60 4.04 4.90 2.04
C LYS A 60 4.03 3.49 2.61
N ALA A 61 2.87 2.85 2.65
CA ALA A 61 2.69 1.49 3.16
C ALA A 61 3.50 0.47 2.33
N LYS A 62 3.67 0.71 1.02
CA LYS A 62 4.42 -0.20 0.13
C LYS A 62 5.81 -0.51 0.65
N SER A 63 6.63 0.49 0.98
CA SER A 63 7.99 0.22 1.45
C SER A 63 8.00 -0.45 2.81
N SER A 64 7.03 -0.10 3.66
CA SER A 64 6.88 -0.65 5.01
C SER A 64 6.52 -2.15 4.98
N VAL A 65 5.60 -2.59 4.11
CA VAL A 65 5.28 -4.02 4.00
C VAL A 65 6.36 -4.82 3.27
N VAL A 66 7.06 -4.21 2.30
CA VAL A 66 8.16 -4.89 1.59
C VAL A 66 9.34 -5.16 2.51
N SER A 67 9.64 -4.29 3.48
CA SER A 67 10.72 -4.55 4.45
C SER A 67 10.40 -5.73 5.38
N MET A 68 9.11 -6.06 5.59
CA MET A 68 8.67 -7.27 6.29
C MET A 68 8.56 -8.50 5.36
N GLY A 69 9.05 -8.40 4.12
CA GLY A 69 9.05 -9.51 3.16
C GLY A 69 7.72 -9.73 2.42
N MET A 70 6.70 -8.90 2.65
CA MET A 70 5.39 -8.97 1.97
C MET A 70 5.46 -8.40 0.54
N ASN A 71 6.29 -9.01 -0.29
CA ASN A 71 6.66 -8.51 -1.61
C ASN A 71 5.47 -8.38 -2.58
N ASP A 72 4.55 -9.35 -2.56
CA ASP A 72 3.36 -9.33 -3.42
C ASP A 72 2.40 -8.20 -3.01
N LEU A 73 2.10 -8.10 -1.71
CA LEU A 73 1.26 -7.05 -1.15
C LEU A 73 1.81 -5.65 -1.50
N GLY A 74 3.12 -5.45 -1.37
CA GLY A 74 3.74 -4.15 -1.66
C GLY A 74 3.86 -3.83 -3.15
N ASN A 75 4.44 -4.75 -3.94
CA ASN A 75 4.79 -4.46 -5.34
C ASN A 75 3.63 -4.61 -6.32
N ASN A 76 2.63 -5.40 -5.96
CA ASN A 76 1.42 -5.61 -6.75
C ASN A 76 0.23 -4.90 -6.13
N ASP A 77 -0.27 -5.34 -4.99
CA ASP A 77 -1.56 -4.85 -4.46
C ASP A 77 -1.54 -3.35 -4.11
N LEU A 78 -0.63 -2.92 -3.23
CA LEU A 78 -0.51 -1.52 -2.83
C LEU A 78 -0.12 -0.63 -4.01
N LYS A 79 0.68 -1.16 -4.95
CA LYS A 79 1.00 -0.38 -6.15
C LYS A 79 -0.21 -0.21 -7.07
N ASN A 80 -1.02 -1.25 -7.22
CA ASN A 80 -2.25 -1.19 -7.98
C ASN A 80 -3.26 -0.25 -7.29
N LEU A 81 -3.38 -0.31 -5.96
CA LEU A 81 -4.20 0.58 -5.16
C LEU A 81 -3.79 2.06 -5.36
N GLU A 82 -2.49 2.35 -5.32
CA GLU A 82 -1.95 3.69 -5.58
C GLU A 82 -2.39 4.22 -6.96
N LEU A 83 -2.24 3.39 -8.00
CA LEU A 83 -2.53 3.77 -9.38
C LEU A 83 -4.05 3.86 -9.64
N LEU A 84 -4.84 2.96 -9.05
CA LEU A 84 -6.30 2.98 -9.11
C LEU A 84 -6.86 4.25 -8.48
N ALA A 85 -6.38 4.62 -7.29
CA ALA A 85 -6.82 5.84 -6.63
C ALA A 85 -6.49 7.09 -7.46
N LYS A 86 -5.29 7.17 -8.05
CA LYS A 86 -4.93 8.25 -9.00
C LYS A 86 -5.85 8.27 -10.22
N GLN A 87 -6.18 7.11 -10.78
CA GLN A 87 -7.08 7.01 -11.93
C GLN A 87 -8.52 7.40 -11.58
N LEU A 88 -9.02 7.03 -10.40
CA LEU A 88 -10.32 7.47 -9.89
C LEU A 88 -10.41 8.98 -9.77
N ARG A 89 -9.34 9.64 -9.29
CA ARG A 89 -9.27 11.10 -9.25
C ARG A 89 -9.34 11.74 -10.64
N VAL A 90 -8.62 11.18 -11.61
CA VAL A 90 -8.70 11.65 -13.01
C VAL A 90 -10.12 11.50 -13.55
N ILE A 91 -10.77 10.35 -13.32
CA ILE A 91 -12.15 10.10 -13.74
C ILE A 91 -13.11 11.09 -13.08
N GLU A 92 -12.98 11.31 -11.78
CA GLU A 92 -13.79 12.26 -11.02
C GLU A 92 -13.68 13.68 -11.58
N LEU A 93 -12.47 14.17 -11.83
CA LEU A 93 -12.25 15.50 -12.38
C LEU A 93 -12.79 15.63 -13.80
N LYS A 94 -12.58 14.63 -14.66
CA LYS A 94 -13.07 14.64 -16.06
C LYS A 94 -14.59 14.56 -16.17
N ARG A 95 -15.30 14.10 -15.14
CA ARG A 95 -16.77 14.06 -15.09
C ARG A 95 -17.40 15.38 -14.68
N LYS A 96 -16.63 16.35 -14.17
CA LYS A 96 -17.15 17.66 -13.79
C LYS A 96 -17.50 18.47 -15.04
N ASP A 97 -18.61 19.21 -15.00
CA ASP A 97 -19.03 20.10 -16.09
C ASP A 97 -17.99 21.20 -16.38
N SER A 98 -17.24 21.60 -15.37
CA SER A 98 -16.15 22.56 -15.47
C SER A 98 -15.04 22.23 -14.48
N VAL A 99 -13.78 22.39 -14.91
CA VAL A 99 -12.58 22.25 -14.08
C VAL A 99 -11.77 23.53 -14.12
N THR A 100 -11.13 23.87 -12.99
CA THR A 100 -10.20 25.02 -12.91
C THR A 100 -8.90 24.72 -13.64
N GLU A 101 -8.09 25.73 -13.95
CA GLU A 101 -6.75 25.52 -14.53
C GLU A 101 -5.87 24.63 -13.63
N ALA A 102 -5.91 24.84 -12.30
CA ALA A 102 -5.21 23.99 -11.36
C ALA A 102 -5.67 22.50 -11.43
N GLN A 103 -6.95 22.25 -11.66
CA GLN A 103 -7.47 20.89 -11.84
C GLN A 103 -7.08 20.29 -13.20
N LYS A 104 -6.92 21.11 -14.25
CA LYS A 104 -6.38 20.65 -15.53
C LYS A 104 -4.92 20.23 -15.38
N ASP A 105 -4.11 21.05 -14.70
CA ASP A 105 -2.72 20.73 -14.37
C ASP A 105 -2.65 19.45 -13.51
N GLU A 106 -3.54 19.31 -12.53
CA GLU A 106 -3.65 18.10 -11.70
C GLU A 106 -3.91 16.86 -12.57
N ILE A 107 -4.86 16.90 -13.52
CA ILE A 107 -5.12 15.80 -14.45
C ILE A 107 -3.87 15.46 -15.25
N ILE A 108 -3.18 16.46 -15.81
CA ILE A 108 -1.97 16.25 -16.63
C ILE A 108 -0.88 15.56 -15.80
N VAL A 109 -0.65 16.02 -14.57
CA VAL A 109 0.35 15.43 -13.66
C VAL A 109 -0.03 13.99 -13.30
N LEU A 110 -1.29 13.74 -12.98
CA LEU A 110 -1.77 12.38 -12.66
C LEU A 110 -1.66 11.45 -13.86
N GLU A 111 -1.94 11.91 -15.07
CA GLU A 111 -1.82 11.11 -16.29
C GLU A 111 -0.36 10.75 -16.60
N LYS A 112 0.56 11.72 -16.41
CA LYS A 112 2.00 11.49 -16.55
C LYS A 112 2.53 10.46 -15.56
N ASN A 113 1.93 10.33 -14.37
CA ASN A 113 2.34 9.30 -13.41
C ASN A 113 2.15 7.87 -13.94
N PHE A 114 1.39 7.66 -15.02
CA PHE A 114 1.25 6.36 -15.66
C PHE A 114 2.34 6.09 -16.74
N GLU A 115 3.02 7.13 -17.22
CA GLU A 115 4.09 7.07 -18.23
C GLU A 115 5.37 6.51 -17.59
N GLY A 116 5.46 5.20 -17.49
CA GLY A 116 6.58 4.52 -16.82
C GLY A 116 6.23 3.15 -16.26
N TYR A 117 4.94 2.81 -16.24
CA TYR A 117 4.50 1.47 -15.90
C TYR A 117 4.27 0.61 -17.14
N PRO A 118 4.43 -0.71 -17.01
CA PRO A 118 4.07 -1.67 -18.06
C PRO A 118 2.65 -1.46 -18.60
N GLU A 119 2.49 -1.63 -19.91
CA GLU A 119 1.24 -1.35 -20.62
C GLU A 119 0.06 -2.20 -20.09
N ASP A 120 0.32 -3.47 -19.78
CA ASP A 120 -0.62 -4.41 -19.17
C ASP A 120 -1.12 -3.93 -17.81
N ARG A 121 -0.23 -3.42 -16.96
CA ARG A 121 -0.61 -2.82 -15.67
C ARG A 121 -1.49 -1.60 -15.86
N ILE A 122 -1.14 -0.69 -16.78
CA ILE A 122 -1.96 0.50 -17.06
C ILE A 122 -3.33 0.14 -17.65
N LYS A 123 -3.38 -0.87 -18.53
CA LYS A 123 -4.65 -1.42 -19.05
C LYS A 123 -5.51 -1.95 -17.91
N TRP A 124 -4.93 -2.73 -17.00
CA TRP A 124 -5.65 -3.25 -15.83
C TRP A 124 -6.17 -2.13 -14.94
N VAL A 125 -5.34 -1.13 -14.62
CA VAL A 125 -5.74 0.02 -13.78
C VAL A 125 -6.92 0.77 -14.41
N ARG A 126 -6.86 1.05 -15.71
CA ARG A 126 -7.95 1.77 -16.41
C ARG A 126 -9.24 0.97 -16.49
N ALA A 127 -9.14 -0.36 -16.64
CA ALA A 127 -10.30 -1.25 -16.70
C ALA A 127 -10.97 -1.43 -15.33
N ASN A 128 -10.20 -1.36 -14.24
CA ASN A 128 -10.68 -1.67 -12.89
C ASN A 128 -10.78 -0.44 -11.97
N ALA A 129 -10.61 0.79 -12.49
CA ALA A 129 -10.77 2.02 -11.72
C ALA A 129 -12.23 2.29 -11.32
N ASN A 130 -12.69 1.54 -10.32
CA ASN A 130 -14.01 1.62 -9.71
C ASN A 130 -13.89 1.44 -8.19
N LEU A 131 -14.96 1.79 -7.46
CA LEU A 131 -14.97 1.77 -6.00
C LEU A 131 -14.83 0.34 -5.44
N SER A 132 -15.50 -0.64 -6.05
CA SER A 132 -15.47 -2.02 -5.56
C SER A 132 -14.08 -2.63 -5.63
N GLU A 133 -13.33 -2.40 -6.71
CA GLU A 133 -11.95 -2.91 -6.80
C GLU A 133 -11.03 -2.23 -5.77
N LEU A 134 -11.23 -0.93 -5.55
CA LEU A 134 -10.48 -0.18 -4.56
C LEU A 134 -10.73 -0.73 -3.15
N GLU A 135 -11.98 -0.98 -2.80
CA GLU A 135 -12.42 -1.60 -1.54
C GLU A 135 -11.83 -3.00 -1.39
N ASN A 136 -11.91 -3.84 -2.42
CA ASN A 136 -11.33 -5.20 -2.40
C ASN A 136 -9.82 -5.20 -2.09
N LEU A 137 -9.06 -4.26 -2.65
CA LEU A 137 -7.62 -4.15 -2.38
C LEU A 137 -7.33 -3.67 -0.96
N ILE A 138 -8.14 -2.75 -0.43
CA ILE A 138 -8.01 -2.27 0.96
C ILE A 138 -8.36 -3.40 1.93
N GLU A 139 -9.44 -4.13 1.69
CA GLU A 139 -9.83 -5.30 2.49
C GLU A 139 -8.76 -6.39 2.46
N LYS A 140 -8.21 -6.71 1.29
CA LYS A 140 -7.09 -7.65 1.15
C LYS A 140 -5.86 -7.18 1.92
N PHE A 141 -5.53 -5.89 1.85
CA PHE A 141 -4.42 -5.31 2.62
C PHE A 141 -4.66 -5.48 4.12
N ASN A 142 -5.83 -5.10 4.62
CA ASN A 142 -6.18 -5.21 6.04
C ASN A 142 -6.10 -6.66 6.54
N ASP A 143 -6.64 -7.63 5.78
CA ASP A 143 -6.62 -9.05 6.12
C ASP A 143 -5.19 -9.63 6.17
N ILE A 144 -4.34 -9.28 5.21
CA ILE A 144 -2.93 -9.72 5.22
C ILE A 144 -2.16 -9.07 6.37
N CYS A 145 -2.41 -7.78 6.63
CA CYS A 145 -1.82 -7.06 7.74
C CYS A 145 -2.19 -7.66 9.10
N GLU A 146 -3.45 -8.02 9.32
CA GLU A 146 -3.91 -8.67 10.55
C GLU A 146 -3.16 -10.00 10.78
N LYS A 147 -3.05 -10.82 9.73
CA LYS A 147 -2.35 -12.12 9.80
C LYS A 147 -0.83 -11.97 9.99
N ALA A 148 -0.23 -10.98 9.32
CA ALA A 148 1.18 -10.65 9.50
C ALA A 148 1.46 -10.17 10.93
N LYS A 149 0.55 -9.38 11.52
CA LYS A 149 0.66 -8.93 12.90
C LYS A 149 0.72 -10.11 13.89
N GLU A 150 -0.13 -11.12 13.74
CA GLU A 150 -0.09 -12.32 14.59
C GLU A 150 1.29 -13.02 14.55
N GLU A 151 1.90 -13.10 13.36
CA GLU A 151 3.24 -13.67 13.18
C GLU A 151 4.33 -12.80 13.81
N LEU A 152 4.23 -11.48 13.65
CA LEU A 152 5.21 -10.52 14.15
C LEU A 152 5.15 -10.34 15.68
N ASP A 153 3.97 -10.41 16.29
CA ASP A 153 3.81 -10.39 17.74
C ASP A 153 4.54 -11.58 18.41
N HIS A 154 4.59 -12.74 17.74
CA HIS A 154 5.38 -13.89 18.18
C HIS A 154 6.89 -13.61 18.13
N VAL A 155 7.37 -12.94 17.07
CA VAL A 155 8.77 -12.53 16.91
C VAL A 155 9.19 -11.60 18.05
N VAL A 156 8.40 -10.55 18.30
CA VAL A 156 8.65 -9.56 19.37
C VAL A 156 8.68 -10.21 20.75
N SER A 157 7.86 -11.23 20.98
CA SER A 157 7.80 -11.96 22.25
C SER A 157 8.97 -12.93 22.46
N THR A 158 9.62 -13.37 21.37
CA THR A 158 10.67 -14.39 21.38
C THR A 158 12.08 -13.78 21.34
N TYR A 159 12.22 -12.55 20.85
CA TYR A 159 13.47 -11.80 20.73
C TYR A 159 13.67 -10.88 21.93
#